data_AF-A0A353PM39-F1
#
_entry.id   AF-A0A353PM39-F1
#
_cell.length_a   1.000
_cell.length_b   1.000
_cell.length_c   1.000
_cell.angle_alpha   90.00
_cell.angle_beta   90.00
_cell.angle_gamma   90.00
#
_symmetry.space_group_name_H-M   'P 1'
#
loop_
_entity.id
_entity.type
_entity.pdbx_description
1 polymer ?
#
loop_
_entity_poly.entity_id
_entity_poly.type
_entity_poly.pdbx_seq_one_letter_code
_entity_poly.pdbx_strand_id
1 'polypeptide(L)' 'MRQLALLSLFFSWDAFAIAPECPLYPNKHVCLLSVEENYKNFLEFIDEEYLDPKEEIIEAANDIKHFESLACHKTCLN' A
#
# COMPACT_ATOMS: atom_id res chain seq x y z
N MET A 1 13.56 38.33 33.96
CA MET A 1 12.14 37.94 33.88
C MET A 1 11.66 38.06 32.44
N ARG A 2 11.08 36.98 31.91
CA ARG A 2 9.88 37.04 31.06
C ARG A 2 10.04 37.44 29.59
N GLN A 3 10.97 36.86 28.81
CA GLN A 3 10.89 36.96 27.32
C GLN A 3 11.31 35.71 26.52
N LEU A 4 11.50 34.54 27.15
CA LEU A 4 11.94 33.32 26.44
C LEU A 4 10.94 32.15 26.56
N ALA A 5 9.65 32.44 26.69
CA ALA A 5 8.62 31.43 26.92
C ALA A 5 7.43 31.47 25.93
N LEU A 6 7.58 32.13 24.78
CA LEU A 6 6.44 32.39 23.87
C LEU A 6 6.69 31.98 22.41
N LEU A 7 7.67 31.12 22.12
CA LEU A 7 7.92 30.61 20.76
C LEU A 7 7.63 29.11 20.60
N SER A 8 7.23 28.40 21.66
CA SER A 8 6.90 26.96 21.59
C SER A 8 5.42 26.67 21.32
N LEU A 9 4.59 27.68 21.02
CA LEU A 9 3.14 27.52 20.80
C LEU A 9 2.74 27.39 19.32
N PHE A 10 3.69 27.30 18.39
CA PHE A 10 3.41 27.18 16.94
C PHE A 10 3.98 25.91 16.31
N PHE A 11 4.20 24.85 17.09
CA PHE A 11 4.21 23.51 16.48
C PHE A 11 2.78 23.07 16.35
N SER A 12 2.15 23.48 15.26
CA SER A 12 0.95 22.88 14.72
C SER A 12 1.21 21.38 14.54
N TRP A 13 0.87 20.59 15.57
CA TRP A 13 0.59 19.16 15.44
C TRP A 13 -0.74 18.95 14.70
N ASP A 14 -0.99 19.77 13.69
CA ASP A 14 -2.14 19.61 12.84
C ASP A 14 -1.76 18.60 11.76
N ALA A 15 -2.17 17.37 12.05
CA ALA A 15 -2.58 16.38 11.06
C ALA A 15 -1.49 15.70 10.23
N PHE A 16 -0.59 14.96 10.90
CA PHE A 16 -0.16 13.66 10.34
C PHE A 16 -1.27 12.62 10.55
N ALA A 17 -2.41 12.88 9.95
CA ALA A 17 -3.40 11.89 9.63
C ALA A 17 -4.04 12.37 8.32
N ILE A 18 -3.24 12.45 7.26
CA ILE A 18 -3.79 12.20 5.93
C ILE A 18 -4.48 10.84 6.09
N ALA A 19 -5.81 10.85 6.23
CA ALA A 19 -6.58 9.63 6.17
C ALA A 19 -6.12 8.95 4.88
N PRO A 20 -5.72 7.66 4.92
CA PRO A 20 -5.26 6.98 3.72
C PRO A 20 -6.33 7.21 2.67
N GLU A 21 -5.99 7.94 1.60
CA GLU A 21 -6.94 8.30 0.56
C GLU A 21 -7.66 7.01 0.19
N CYS A 22 -8.98 6.97 0.38
CA CYS A 22 -9.74 5.76 0.11
C CYS A 22 -9.38 5.35 -1.33
N PRO A 23 -9.07 4.06 -1.54
CA PRO A 23 -8.31 3.61 -2.70
C PRO A 23 -9.02 3.96 -4.00
N LEU A 24 -8.25 4.02 -5.10
CA LEU A 24 -8.68 4.26 -6.49
C LEU A 24 -9.83 3.35 -7.00
N TYR A 25 -10.23 2.35 -6.22
CA TYR A 25 -11.20 1.34 -6.62
C TYR A 25 -12.60 1.66 -6.08
N PRO A 26 -13.67 1.38 -6.86
CA PRO A 26 -15.03 1.74 -6.49
C PRO A 26 -15.60 0.93 -5.32
N ASN A 27 -15.08 -0.28 -5.06
CA ASN A 27 -15.48 -1.14 -3.95
C ASN A 27 -14.42 -2.21 -3.68
N LYS A 28 -14.56 -2.92 -2.55
CA LYS A 28 -13.58 -3.92 -2.10
C LYS A 28 -13.38 -5.07 -3.08
N HIS A 29 -14.46 -5.51 -3.74
CA HIS A 29 -14.40 -6.60 -4.70
C HIS A 29 -13.56 -6.24 -5.91
N VAL A 30 -13.72 -5.02 -6.46
CA VAL A 30 -12.93 -4.54 -7.59
C VAL A 30 -11.45 -4.37 -7.22
N CYS A 31 -11.16 -3.92 -6.00
CA CYS A 31 -9.78 -3.87 -5.48
C CYS A 31 -9.14 -5.26 -5.47
N LEU A 32 -9.82 -6.26 -4.89
CA LEU A 32 -9.30 -7.64 -4.81
C LEU A 32 -9.13 -8.27 -6.20
N LEU A 33 -10.05 -8.02 -7.13
CA LEU A 33 -9.90 -8.48 -8.53
C LEU A 33 -8.65 -7.88 -9.18
N SER A 34 -8.39 -6.59 -8.97
CA SER A 34 -7.18 -5.94 -9.50
C SER A 34 -5.90 -6.51 -8.91
N VAL A 35 -5.88 -6.87 -7.62
CA VAL A 35 -4.73 -7.52 -6.97
C VAL A 35 -4.45 -8.89 -7.60
N GLU A 36 -5.50 -9.68 -7.84
CA GLU A 36 -5.37 -10.99 -8.51
C GLU A 36 -4.86 -10.85 -9.95
N GLU A 37 -5.39 -9.90 -10.71
CA GLU A 37 -4.97 -9.64 -12.09
C GLU A 37 -3.50 -9.16 -12.15
N ASN A 38 -3.12 -8.21 -11.29
CA ASN A 38 -1.75 -7.72 -11.21
C ASN A 38 -0.78 -8.83 -10.81
N TYR A 39 -1.15 -9.67 -9.85
CA TYR A 39 -0.34 -10.82 -9.46
C TYR A 39 -0.12 -11.79 -10.62
N LYS A 40 -1.18 -12.10 -11.39
CA LYS A 40 -1.07 -12.95 -12.58
C LYS A 40 -0.13 -12.36 -13.62
N ASN A 41 -0.30 -11.09 -13.95
CA ASN A 41 0.55 -10.38 -14.91
C ASN A 41 2.01 -10.34 -14.45
N PHE A 42 2.24 -10.18 -13.14
CA PHE A 42 3.58 -10.18 -12.59
C PHE A 42 4.24 -11.55 -12.65
N LEU A 43 3.50 -12.64 -12.39
CA LEU A 43 4.01 -13.99 -12.59
C LEU A 43 4.34 -14.28 -14.06
N GLU A 44 3.51 -13.83 -15.00
CA GLU A 44 3.78 -13.94 -16.44
C GLU A 44 5.07 -13.18 -16.80
N PHE A 45 5.23 -11.94 -16.32
CA PHE A 45 6.45 -11.16 -16.49
C PHE A 45 7.69 -11.85 -15.91
N ILE A 46 7.59 -12.43 -14.71
CA ILE A 46 8.69 -13.19 -14.11
C ILE A 46 9.06 -14.37 -15.00
N ASP A 47 8.06 -15.05 -15.56
CA ASP A 47 8.30 -16.20 -16.40
C ASP A 47 9.04 -15.85 -17.70
N GLU A 48 8.65 -14.72 -18.30
CA GLU A 48 9.23 -14.20 -19.56
C GLU A 48 10.64 -13.62 -19.38
N GLU A 49 10.88 -12.84 -18.32
CA GLU A 49 12.10 -12.03 -18.20
C GLU A 49 13.22 -12.69 -17.38
N TYR A 50 12.88 -13.62 -16.48
CA TYR A 50 13.87 -14.24 -15.59
C TYR A 50 14.18 -15.66 -16.03
N LEU A 51 15.46 -16.03 -15.89
CA LEU A 51 15.90 -17.42 -15.98
C LEU A 51 15.85 -18.05 -14.60
N ASP A 52 15.65 -19.37 -14.53
CA ASP A 52 15.66 -20.10 -13.26
C ASP A 52 16.99 -19.92 -12.51
N PRO A 53 16.99 -19.87 -11.16
CA PRO A 53 15.85 -20.06 -10.24
C PRO A 53 15.00 -18.80 -10.01
N LYS A 54 13.67 -18.97 -9.94
CA LYS A 54 12.66 -17.89 -9.78
C LYS A 54 12.03 -17.85 -8.38
N GLU A 55 12.39 -18.77 -7.49
CA GLU A 55 11.70 -19.02 -6.23
C GLU A 55 11.64 -17.79 -5.31
N GLU A 56 12.76 -17.07 -5.14
CA GLU A 56 12.84 -15.87 -4.28
C GLU A 56 11.94 -14.74 -4.82
N ILE A 57 11.89 -14.58 -6.15
CA ILE A 57 11.07 -13.54 -6.79
C ILE A 57 9.59 -13.90 -6.67
N ILE A 58 9.25 -15.18 -6.81
CA ILE A 58 7.89 -15.67 -6.60
C ILE A 58 7.46 -15.50 -5.14
N GLU A 59 8.34 -15.75 -4.17
CA GLU A 59 8.06 -15.51 -2.74
C GLU A 59 7.76 -14.02 -2.49
N ALA A 60 8.60 -13.12 -3.02
CA ALA A 60 8.36 -11.69 -2.95
C ALA A 60 7.04 -11.27 -3.64
N ALA A 61 6.69 -11.87 -4.77
CA ALA A 61 5.41 -11.63 -5.46
C ALA A 61 4.21 -12.04 -4.58
N ASN A 62 4.32 -13.16 -3.86
CA ASN A 62 3.29 -13.61 -2.92
C ASN A 62 3.13 -12.65 -1.74
N ASP A 63 4.23 -12.12 -1.20
CA ASP A 63 4.19 -11.13 -0.12
C ASP A 63 3.51 -9.84 -0.57
N ILE A 64 3.84 -9.33 -1.77
CA ILE A 64 3.20 -8.15 -2.34
C ILE A 64 1.70 -8.38 -2.47
N LYS A 65 1.29 -9.51 -3.08
CA LYS A 65 -0.13 -9.89 -3.21
C LYS A 65 -0.83 -9.90 -1.84
N HIS A 66 -0.18 -10.45 -0.82
CA HIS A 66 -0.73 -10.51 0.53
C HIS A 66 -0.98 -9.12 1.11
N PHE A 67 0.01 -8.23 1.04
CA PHE A 67 -0.11 -6.88 1.61
C PHE A 67 -1.10 -6.00 0.83
N GLU A 68 -1.16 -6.12 -0.49
CA GLU A 68 -2.15 -5.41 -1.31
C GLU A 68 -3.58 -5.91 -1.02
N SER A 69 -3.76 -7.23 -0.87
CA SER A 69 -5.05 -7.80 -0.46
C SER A 69 -5.47 -7.30 0.92
N LEU A 70 -4.53 -7.27 1.87
CA LEU A 70 -4.77 -6.75 3.22
C LEU A 70 -5.14 -5.28 3.20
N ALA A 71 -4.50 -4.48 2.34
CA ALA A 71 -4.85 -3.09 2.11
C ALA A 71 -6.30 -3.00 1.60
N CYS A 72 -6.68 -3.73 0.54
CA CYS A 72 -8.05 -3.78 0.04
C CYS A 72 -9.07 -4.10 1.15
N HIS A 73 -8.77 -5.07 2.02
CA HIS A 73 -9.65 -5.43 3.14
C HIS A 73 -9.79 -4.36 4.21
N LYS A 74 -8.72 -3.61 4.49
CA LYS A 74 -8.65 -2.56 5.52
C LYS A 74 -9.05 -1.17 5.02
N THR A 75 -9.26 -1.00 3.71
CA THR A 75 -9.72 0.26 3.15
C THR A 75 -11.15 0.62 3.56
N CYS A 76 -11.49 1.89 3.44
CA CYS A 76 -12.83 2.45 3.67
C CYS A 76 -13.89 1.99 2.64
N LEU A 77 -13.55 1.07 1.73
CA LEU A 77 -14.44 0.59 0.69
C LEU A 77 -15.54 -0.30 1.26
N ASN A 78 -16.78 -0.02 0.87
CA ASN A 78 -17.94 -0.89 1.08
C ASN A 78 -17.80 -2.21 0.31
#